data_AF-A0A5J5J194-F1
#
_entry.id   AF-A0A5J5J194-F1
#
_cell.length_a   1.000
_cell.length_b   1.000
_cell.length_c   1.000
_cell.angle_alpha   90.00
_cell.angle_beta   90.00
_cell.angle_gamma   90.00
#
_symmetry.space_group_name_H-M   'P 1'
#
loop_
_entity.id
_entity.type
_entity.pdbx_description
1 polymer ?
#
loop_
_entity_poly.entity_id
_entity_poly.type
_entity_poly.pdbx_seq_one_letter_code
_entity_poly.pdbx_strand_id
1 'polypeptide(L)'
;MTVQLAHRLVSSRRRAAGIAALVVAIGLLLTLLVPASPARAAEVCTANATTACIQGTIRTSDGKPASGVKLTITGPAATNPSTTTDDTGKWVFAVTKDGSYVVKIDKESLPDGQFLASDETRTVAAALGSNSSAIFNLSNSADGAAASSGGFDWQRFWQQFAQGIRLGLLLALAALGLSLVFGTTGLSNFAQGEMVSLGGVLAWFFMPIFGENLWLAGLAAVVVMAGFGWVQDAGLWRPLRKKRLSLTQMMIVSIGLSIALQYVLQLWIGAGTVRIDRSTPQTVTLLGITLTVQSYIAMAIAIVAIAAVGLGLLFTRFGRATRAVSDNPALASASGIDVDRVIRGVWTIGAGLAGLSGVLLGLVLNGVGWETGGQLLLLLFAAVTLGGLGTAFGAFAGAMIIGLIVELTNIWLPGDLKYATALALLILILLVRPQGIFGRRERVG
;
A
#
# COMPACT_ATOMS: atom_id res chain seq x y z
N MET A 1 15.54 -51.19 -16.75
CA MET A 1 14.28 -50.70 -16.11
C MET A 1 14.49 -50.09 -14.72
N THR A 2 15.53 -50.49 -13.99
CA THR A 2 15.85 -50.04 -12.61
C THR A 2 16.40 -48.60 -12.49
N VAL A 3 17.15 -48.11 -13.48
CA VAL A 3 17.74 -46.75 -13.44
C VAL A 3 16.71 -45.63 -13.64
N GLN A 4 15.68 -45.86 -14.47
CA GLN A 4 14.59 -44.89 -14.68
C GLN A 4 13.67 -44.74 -13.46
N LEU A 5 13.50 -45.79 -12.66
CA LEU A 5 12.75 -45.77 -11.40
C LEU A 5 13.50 -44.98 -10.32
N ALA A 6 14.82 -45.17 -10.21
CA ALA A 6 15.65 -44.39 -9.28
C ALA A 6 15.63 -42.88 -9.59
N HIS A 7 15.69 -42.51 -10.89
CA HIS A 7 15.68 -41.11 -11.30
C HIS A 7 14.31 -40.42 -11.05
N ARG A 8 13.20 -41.16 -11.16
CA ARG A 8 11.85 -40.67 -10.80
C ARG A 8 11.69 -40.47 -9.29
N LEU A 9 12.22 -41.37 -8.47
CA LEU A 9 12.15 -41.30 -7.01
C LEU A 9 12.96 -40.13 -6.42
N VAL A 10 14.16 -39.84 -6.97
CA VAL A 10 14.97 -38.68 -6.55
C VAL A 10 14.29 -37.36 -6.92
N SER A 11 13.61 -37.29 -8.07
CA SER A 11 12.85 -36.10 -8.48
C SER A 11 11.59 -35.86 -7.63
N SER A 12 10.96 -36.94 -7.16
CA SER A 12 9.81 -36.92 -6.24
C SER A 12 10.21 -36.37 -4.87
N ARG A 13 11.32 -36.87 -4.29
CA ARG A 13 11.83 -36.36 -3.00
C ARG A 13 12.23 -34.88 -3.05
N ARG A 14 12.81 -34.41 -4.15
CA ARG A 14 13.13 -32.97 -4.33
C ARG A 14 11.89 -32.10 -4.51
N ARG A 15 10.80 -32.63 -5.10
CA ARG A 15 9.51 -31.94 -5.22
C ARG A 15 8.77 -31.87 -3.88
N ALA A 16 8.80 -32.97 -3.11
CA ALA A 16 8.28 -32.98 -1.75
C ALA A 16 9.05 -32.00 -0.85
N ALA A 17 10.37 -31.91 -1.00
CA ALA A 17 11.18 -30.92 -0.28
C ALA A 17 10.87 -29.47 -0.66
N GLY A 18 10.52 -29.17 -1.93
CA GLY A 18 10.13 -27.82 -2.37
C GLY A 18 8.75 -27.39 -1.86
N ILE A 19 7.78 -28.31 -1.86
CA ILE A 19 6.44 -28.07 -1.28
C ILE A 19 6.55 -27.97 0.25
N ALA A 20 7.35 -28.84 0.88
CA ALA A 20 7.65 -28.76 2.29
C ALA A 20 8.38 -27.45 2.64
N ALA A 21 9.29 -26.93 1.81
CA ALA A 21 9.93 -25.64 2.04
C ALA A 21 8.96 -24.45 1.91
N LEU A 22 7.97 -24.51 1.01
CA LEU A 22 6.90 -23.51 0.93
C LEU A 22 5.98 -23.58 2.16
N VAL A 23 5.60 -24.78 2.58
CA VAL A 23 4.78 -25.01 3.79
C VAL A 23 5.56 -24.67 5.06
N VAL A 24 6.87 -24.89 5.09
CA VAL A 24 7.77 -24.49 6.18
C VAL A 24 8.03 -23.00 6.15
N ALA A 25 8.10 -22.32 5.00
CA ALA A 25 8.18 -20.86 4.94
C ALA A 25 6.88 -20.19 5.42
N ILE A 26 5.72 -20.73 5.02
CA ILE A 26 4.41 -20.33 5.55
C ILE A 26 4.30 -20.68 7.05
N GLY A 27 4.83 -21.83 7.46
CA GLY A 27 4.88 -22.31 8.84
C GLY A 27 5.83 -21.52 9.75
N LEU A 28 6.98 -21.08 9.24
CA LEU A 28 7.92 -20.22 9.97
C LEU A 28 7.31 -18.83 10.20
N LEU A 29 6.52 -18.35 9.24
CA LEU A 29 5.70 -17.15 9.38
C LEU A 29 4.64 -17.32 10.49
N LEU A 30 4.06 -18.52 10.62
CA LEU A 30 3.12 -18.89 11.68
C LEU A 30 3.78 -19.09 13.06
N THR A 31 5.07 -19.46 13.14
CA THR A 31 5.78 -19.63 14.43
C THR A 31 6.20 -18.33 15.11
N LEU A 32 5.95 -17.18 14.49
CA LEU A 32 6.25 -15.85 15.03
C LEU A 32 5.04 -15.18 15.71
N LEU A 33 3.96 -15.94 15.93
CA LEU A 33 2.80 -15.53 16.71
C LEU A 33 3.09 -15.62 18.21
N VAL A 34 3.72 -14.59 18.77
CA VAL A 34 3.61 -14.28 20.20
C VAL A 34 2.45 -13.29 20.37
N PRO A 35 1.36 -13.64 21.07
CA PRO A 35 0.30 -12.67 21.33
C PRO A 35 0.80 -11.63 22.33
N ALA A 36 0.94 -10.38 21.88
CA ALA A 36 1.10 -9.25 22.79
C ALA A 36 -0.20 -9.05 23.57
N SER A 37 -0.13 -9.11 24.90
CA SER A 37 -1.28 -8.87 25.77
C SER A 37 -1.76 -7.41 25.64
N PRO A 38 -3.07 -7.14 25.60
CA PRO A 38 -3.56 -5.76 25.57
C PRO A 38 -3.31 -5.11 26.94
N ALA A 39 -2.53 -4.02 26.95
CA ALA A 39 -2.37 -3.16 28.11
C ALA A 39 -3.67 -2.40 28.38
N ARG A 40 -4.21 -2.57 29.59
CA ARG A 40 -5.33 -1.79 30.12
C ARG A 40 -4.83 -0.48 30.75
N ALA A 41 -5.37 0.64 30.29
CA ALA A 41 -5.53 1.92 31.00
C ALA A 41 -6.37 2.82 30.08
N ALA A 42 -7.28 3.70 30.48
CA ALA A 42 -8.04 3.98 31.70
C ALA A 42 -9.37 4.61 31.16
N GLU A 43 -10.40 4.77 32.00
CA GLU A 43 -11.78 5.19 31.65
C GLU A 43 -11.92 6.17 30.47
N VAL A 44 -12.27 5.63 29.29
CA VAL A 44 -12.68 6.35 28.08
C VAL A 44 -13.85 5.54 27.51
N CYS A 45 -14.89 6.21 27.01
CA CYS A 45 -16.06 5.58 26.40
C CYS A 45 -15.66 4.33 25.60
N THR A 46 -16.09 3.15 26.06
CA THR A 46 -15.79 1.89 25.41
C THR A 46 -16.93 1.55 24.46
N ALA A 47 -16.70 1.65 23.16
CA ALA A 47 -17.68 1.22 22.18
C ALA A 47 -18.01 -0.27 22.39
N ASN A 48 -19.30 -0.60 22.45
CA ASN A 48 -19.83 -1.93 22.69
C ASN A 48 -20.99 -2.17 21.70
N ALA A 49 -21.54 -3.37 21.64
CA ALA A 49 -22.66 -3.75 20.77
C ALA A 49 -23.90 -2.83 20.90
N THR A 50 -24.01 -2.07 22.00
CA THR A 50 -25.10 -1.13 22.30
C THR A 50 -24.66 0.33 22.34
N THR A 51 -23.39 0.65 22.07
CA THR A 51 -22.86 2.02 22.21
C THR A 51 -21.73 2.31 21.22
N ALA A 52 -21.85 3.40 20.46
CA ALA A 52 -20.78 3.97 19.64
C ALA A 52 -20.21 5.21 20.34
N CYS A 53 -18.90 5.45 20.22
CA CYS A 53 -18.26 6.62 20.82
C CYS A 53 -17.80 7.58 19.73
N ILE A 54 -18.28 8.82 19.78
CA ILE A 54 -17.80 9.91 18.92
C ILE A 54 -16.84 10.75 19.74
N GLN A 55 -15.58 10.85 19.34
CA GLN A 55 -14.55 11.54 20.13
C GLN A 55 -13.70 12.48 19.29
N GLY A 56 -13.15 13.50 19.91
CA GLY A 56 -12.23 14.41 19.25
C GLY A 56 -11.28 15.06 20.24
N THR A 57 -10.30 15.77 19.70
CA THR A 57 -9.42 16.63 20.48
C THR A 57 -9.31 17.96 19.76
N ILE A 58 -9.55 19.04 20.48
CA ILE A 58 -9.39 20.39 19.99
C ILE A 58 -8.07 20.93 20.54
N ARG A 59 -7.20 21.35 19.64
CA ARG A 59 -5.94 22.02 19.99
C ARG A 59 -5.96 23.42 19.43
N THR A 60 -5.46 24.32 20.24
CA THR A 60 -5.12 25.68 19.82
C THR A 60 -4.06 25.64 18.71
N SER A 61 -3.98 26.68 17.90
CA SER A 61 -2.98 26.84 16.82
C SER A 61 -1.53 26.72 17.33
N ASP A 62 -1.28 27.11 18.59
CA ASP A 62 0.01 27.00 19.28
C ASP A 62 0.27 25.59 19.86
N GLY A 63 -0.61 24.63 19.57
CA GLY A 63 -0.47 23.22 19.96
C GLY A 63 -0.88 22.89 21.40
N LYS A 64 -1.36 23.87 22.18
CA LYS A 64 -1.89 23.68 23.55
C LYS A 64 -3.33 23.11 23.49
N PRO A 65 -3.76 22.29 24.46
CA PRO A 65 -5.14 21.81 24.53
C PRO A 65 -6.11 22.99 24.72
N ALA A 66 -7.22 23.00 23.96
CA ALA A 66 -8.26 24.01 24.10
C ALA A 66 -9.33 23.50 25.08
N SER A 67 -9.25 23.94 26.34
CA SER A 67 -10.19 23.59 27.42
C SER A 67 -11.40 24.53 27.45
N GLY A 68 -12.59 24.01 27.75
CA GLY A 68 -13.81 24.82 27.92
C GLY A 68 -14.62 25.12 26.65
N VAL A 69 -14.28 24.51 25.51
CA VAL A 69 -15.01 24.67 24.24
C VAL A 69 -16.28 23.83 24.28
N LYS A 70 -17.44 24.44 24.00
CA LYS A 70 -18.75 23.79 24.04
C LYS A 70 -19.07 23.19 22.66
N LEU A 71 -19.32 21.89 22.63
CA LEU A 71 -19.78 21.16 21.44
C LEU A 71 -21.21 20.68 21.65
N THR A 72 -22.04 20.80 20.61
CA THR A 72 -23.42 20.31 20.59
C THR A 72 -23.52 19.18 19.55
N ILE A 73 -24.22 18.10 19.88
CA ILE A 73 -24.48 16.99 18.96
C ILE A 73 -25.97 16.87 18.67
N THR A 74 -26.32 16.79 17.39
CA THR A 74 -27.71 16.62 16.92
C THR A 74 -27.83 15.31 16.15
N GLY A 75 -28.73 14.43 16.59
CA GLY A 75 -28.98 13.13 15.96
C GLY A 75 -30.07 12.31 16.67
N PRO A 76 -30.50 11.17 16.10
CA PRO A 76 -31.74 10.46 16.47
C PRO A 76 -31.76 9.80 17.87
N ALA A 77 -30.64 9.75 18.59
CA ALA A 77 -30.54 9.29 19.98
C ALA A 77 -29.22 9.73 20.64
N ALA A 78 -28.97 11.04 20.70
CA ALA A 78 -27.83 11.57 21.44
C ALA A 78 -28.13 11.58 22.95
N THR A 79 -27.25 10.98 23.75
CA THR A 79 -27.27 11.12 25.22
C THR A 79 -26.22 12.17 25.57
N ASN A 80 -26.61 13.27 26.23
CA ASN A 80 -25.86 14.52 26.43
C ASN A 80 -25.73 15.40 25.16
N PRO A 81 -26.69 16.32 24.92
CA PRO A 81 -26.71 17.16 23.71
C PRO A 81 -25.60 18.20 23.68
N SER A 82 -24.93 18.48 24.80
CA SER A 82 -23.78 19.39 24.85
C SER A 82 -22.70 18.88 25.81
N THR A 83 -21.45 18.87 25.37
CA THR A 83 -20.27 18.59 26.23
C THR A 83 -19.25 19.72 26.08
N THR A 84 -18.48 19.97 27.13
CA THR A 84 -17.31 20.86 27.10
C THR A 84 -16.04 20.04 26.95
N THR A 85 -15.00 20.60 26.33
CA THR A 85 -13.67 19.97 26.29
C THR A 85 -13.03 19.95 27.67
N ASP A 86 -12.39 18.83 28.02
CA ASP A 86 -11.62 18.66 29.26
C ASP A 86 -10.29 19.45 29.24
N ASP A 87 -9.55 19.43 30.33
CA ASP A 87 -8.24 20.11 30.48
C ASP A 87 -7.17 19.61 29.49
N THR A 88 -7.44 18.49 28.80
CA THR A 88 -6.60 17.93 27.73
C THR A 88 -7.12 18.24 26.32
N GLY A 89 -8.19 19.03 26.21
CA GLY A 89 -8.84 19.42 24.96
C GLY A 89 -9.67 18.30 24.33
N LYS A 90 -9.91 17.19 25.04
CA LYS A 90 -10.68 16.05 24.55
C LYS A 90 -12.16 16.21 24.83
N TRP A 91 -12.97 15.67 23.94
CA TRP A 91 -14.42 15.58 24.10
C TRP A 91 -14.91 14.23 23.59
N VAL A 92 -15.97 13.71 24.20
CA VAL A 92 -16.53 12.40 23.88
C VAL A 92 -18.06 12.44 23.99
N PHE A 93 -18.76 11.93 22.98
CA PHE A 93 -20.19 11.64 23.01
C PHE A 93 -20.43 10.13 22.92
N ALA A 94 -21.32 9.62 23.77
CA ALA A 94 -21.81 8.25 23.70
C ALA A 94 -23.15 8.22 22.96
N VAL A 95 -23.24 7.38 21.94
CA VAL A 95 -24.40 7.27 21.05
C VAL A 95 -24.96 5.84 21.09
N THR A 96 -26.28 5.71 21.18
CA THR A 96 -26.98 4.42 21.38
C THR A 96 -27.74 3.91 20.15
N LYS A 97 -27.68 4.62 19.01
CA LYS A 97 -28.26 4.18 17.73
C LYS A 97 -27.30 4.43 16.57
N ASP A 98 -27.33 3.55 15.58
CA ASP A 98 -26.67 3.77 14.30
C ASP A 98 -27.31 4.96 13.58
N GLY A 99 -26.50 5.84 13.04
CA GLY A 99 -27.01 7.02 12.34
C GLY A 99 -25.96 8.05 12.00
N SER A 100 -26.39 9.06 11.23
CA SER A 100 -25.60 10.24 10.95
C SER A 100 -25.81 11.27 12.07
N TYR A 101 -24.72 11.68 12.71
CA TYR A 101 -24.71 12.65 13.80
C TYR A 101 -24.00 13.92 13.36
N VAL A 102 -24.59 15.06 13.67
CA VAL A 102 -24.06 16.37 13.33
C VAL A 102 -23.46 17.00 14.58
N VAL A 103 -22.14 17.17 14.61
CA VAL A 103 -21.42 17.83 15.69
C VAL A 103 -21.20 19.29 15.32
N LYS A 104 -21.75 20.21 16.11
CA LYS A 104 -21.63 21.66 15.96
C LYS A 104 -20.77 22.22 17.09
N ILE A 105 -19.80 23.06 16.75
CA ILE A 105 -18.97 23.79 17.72
C ILE A 105 -19.55 25.20 17.94
N ASP A 106 -19.58 25.65 19.20
CA ASP A 106 -20.11 26.97 19.54
C ASP A 106 -19.01 28.04 19.46
N LYS A 107 -19.20 29.03 18.58
CA LYS A 107 -18.23 30.11 18.30
C LYS A 107 -17.97 31.01 19.50
N GLU A 108 -18.94 31.16 20.40
CA GLU A 108 -18.83 32.02 21.59
C GLU A 108 -17.99 31.38 22.70
N SER A 109 -17.74 30.07 22.61
CA SER A 109 -16.96 29.32 23.61
C SER A 109 -15.48 29.14 23.24
N LEU A 110 -15.02 29.77 22.16
CA LEU A 110 -13.64 29.70 21.71
C LEU A 110 -12.74 30.62 22.55
N PRO A 111 -11.49 30.20 22.89
CA PRO A 111 -10.53 31.05 23.59
C PRO A 111 -10.23 32.33 22.79
N ASP A 112 -10.01 33.44 23.49
CA ASP A 112 -9.73 34.76 22.89
C ASP A 112 -8.61 34.69 21.84
N GLY A 113 -8.89 35.19 20.63
CA GLY A 113 -7.94 35.24 19.52
C GLY A 113 -7.90 34.00 18.61
N GLN A 114 -8.79 33.02 18.80
CA GLN A 114 -8.87 31.81 17.96
C GLN A 114 -10.15 31.72 17.14
N PHE A 115 -9.98 31.36 15.88
CA PHE A 115 -11.05 31.19 14.90
C PHE A 115 -11.07 29.74 14.40
N LEU A 116 -12.19 29.28 13.85
CA LEU A 116 -12.26 27.97 13.22
C LEU A 116 -11.56 28.02 11.86
N ALA A 117 -10.70 27.03 11.59
CA ALA A 117 -10.04 26.85 10.30
C ALA A 117 -10.91 26.09 9.27
N SER A 118 -12.13 25.69 9.65
CA SER A 118 -13.05 24.91 8.81
C SER A 118 -14.51 25.10 9.26
N ASP A 119 -15.45 24.53 8.50
CA ASP A 119 -16.89 24.59 8.80
C ASP A 119 -17.22 24.24 10.26
N GLU A 120 -18.17 25.01 10.82
CA GLU A 120 -18.68 24.91 12.20
C GLU A 120 -19.36 23.58 12.52
N THR A 121 -19.63 22.78 11.49
CA THR A 121 -20.47 21.60 11.57
C THR A 121 -19.76 20.42 10.91
N ARG A 122 -19.68 19.30 11.61
CA ARG A 122 -19.12 18.04 11.08
C ARG A 122 -20.15 16.93 11.21
N THR A 123 -20.47 16.33 10.07
CA THR A 123 -21.32 15.15 10.01
C THR A 123 -20.46 13.91 10.19
N VAL A 124 -20.78 13.08 11.18
CA VAL A 124 -20.08 11.86 11.53
C VAL A 124 -21.07 10.71 11.51
N ALA A 125 -20.76 9.67 10.74
CA ALA A 125 -21.51 8.41 10.81
C ALA A 125 -21.06 7.64 12.05
N ALA A 126 -22.00 7.33 12.94
CA ALA A 126 -21.76 6.49 14.11
C ALA A 126 -22.32 5.09 13.84
N ALA A 127 -21.48 4.07 13.99
CA ALA A 127 -21.85 2.67 13.95
C ALA A 127 -21.58 2.04 15.32
N LEU A 128 -22.54 1.30 15.87
CA LEU A 128 -22.47 0.59 17.14
C LEU A 128 -21.23 -0.32 17.17
N GLY A 129 -20.45 -0.24 18.25
CA GLY A 129 -19.17 -0.96 18.37
C GLY A 129 -17.97 -0.28 17.70
N SER A 130 -18.14 0.89 17.07
CA SER A 130 -17.06 1.67 16.46
C SER A 130 -16.81 3.01 17.17
N ASN A 131 -15.57 3.48 17.06
CA ASN A 131 -15.17 4.82 17.48
C ASN A 131 -15.07 5.72 16.24
N SER A 132 -15.89 6.75 16.18
CA SER A 132 -15.84 7.76 15.12
C SER A 132 -15.19 9.04 15.66
N SER A 133 -14.36 9.72 14.86
CA SER A 133 -13.71 10.96 15.32
C SER A 133 -14.07 12.16 14.47
N ALA A 134 -14.39 13.28 15.12
CA ALA A 134 -14.52 14.58 14.46
C ALA A 134 -13.37 15.49 14.91
N ILE A 135 -12.68 16.10 13.94
CA ILE A 135 -11.55 16.99 14.20
C ILE A 135 -11.96 18.39 13.77
N PHE A 136 -11.79 19.35 14.67
CA PHE A 136 -11.97 20.77 14.42
C PHE A 136 -10.62 21.46 14.62
N ASN A 137 -10.10 22.09 13.56
CA ASN A 137 -8.84 22.81 13.61
C ASN A 137 -9.10 24.28 13.92
N LEU A 138 -8.28 24.89 14.77
CA LEU A 138 -8.33 26.31 15.13
C LEU A 138 -7.19 27.07 14.44
N SER A 139 -7.44 28.30 14.00
CA SER A 139 -6.47 29.22 13.39
C SER A 139 -6.40 30.55 14.15
N ASN A 140 -5.26 31.26 14.02
CA ASN A 140 -5.02 32.57 14.64
C ASN A 140 -5.48 33.76 13.78
N SER A 141 -6.11 33.49 12.63
CA SER A 141 -6.54 34.54 11.71
C SER A 141 -8.06 34.54 11.63
N ALA A 142 -8.69 35.72 11.77
CA ALA A 142 -10.14 35.91 11.54
C ALA A 142 -10.55 35.52 10.11
N ASP A 143 -9.58 35.52 9.21
CA ASP A 143 -9.63 34.97 7.85
C ASP A 143 -9.57 33.42 7.83
N GLY A 144 -9.79 32.72 8.95
CA GLY A 144 -9.82 31.25 9.02
C GLY A 144 -10.99 30.60 8.27
N ALA A 145 -11.97 31.41 7.88
CA ALA A 145 -12.99 31.08 6.89
C ALA A 145 -12.66 31.68 5.50
N ALA A 146 -11.39 32.01 5.23
CA ALA A 146 -11.01 32.59 3.95
C ALA A 146 -11.16 31.57 2.83
N ALA A 147 -11.94 32.01 1.86
CA ALA A 147 -11.74 31.70 0.46
C ALA A 147 -11.99 30.24 0.09
N SER A 148 -13.27 29.85 0.12
CA SER A 148 -13.83 29.20 -1.07
C SER A 148 -13.95 30.21 -2.24
N SER A 149 -12.88 30.95 -2.53
CA SER A 149 -12.79 31.70 -3.77
C SER A 149 -12.70 30.63 -4.86
N GLY A 150 -13.65 30.60 -5.80
CA GLY A 150 -13.66 29.69 -6.94
C GLY A 150 -12.50 29.87 -7.93
N GLY A 151 -11.34 30.37 -7.47
CA GLY A 151 -10.08 30.40 -8.18
C GLY A 151 -9.28 29.13 -7.92
N PHE A 152 -8.52 28.69 -8.92
CA PHE A 152 -7.65 27.53 -8.81
C PHE A 152 -6.54 27.78 -7.77
N ASP A 153 -6.54 27.02 -6.67
CA ASP A 153 -5.50 27.08 -5.64
C ASP A 153 -4.22 26.39 -6.16
N TRP A 154 -3.27 27.22 -6.61
CA TRP A 154 -1.99 26.77 -7.15
C TRP A 154 -1.13 26.06 -6.10
N GLN A 155 -1.28 26.40 -4.82
CA GLN A 155 -0.57 25.76 -3.72
C GLN A 155 -1.12 24.35 -3.48
N ARG A 156 -2.45 24.19 -3.48
CA ARG A 156 -3.07 22.86 -3.42
C ARG A 156 -2.69 22.00 -4.61
N PHE A 157 -2.60 22.56 -5.81
CA PHE A 157 -2.14 21.84 -6.99
C PHE A 157 -0.71 21.32 -6.84
N TRP A 158 0.25 22.15 -6.42
CA TRP A 158 1.64 21.73 -6.18
C TRP A 158 1.79 20.74 -5.03
N GLN A 159 0.99 20.88 -3.99
CA GLN A 159 0.92 19.89 -2.92
C GLN A 159 0.45 18.54 -3.47
N GLN A 160 -0.67 18.49 -4.19
CA GLN A 160 -1.19 17.24 -4.76
C GLN A 160 -0.27 16.66 -5.84
N PHE A 161 0.39 17.50 -6.64
CA PHE A 161 1.37 17.07 -7.63
C PHE A 161 2.55 16.34 -6.97
N ALA A 162 3.09 16.91 -5.88
CA ALA A 162 4.16 16.27 -5.11
C ALA A 162 3.70 14.95 -4.46
N GLN A 163 2.47 14.89 -3.94
CA GLN A 163 1.88 13.64 -3.46
C GLN A 163 1.75 12.60 -4.58
N GLY A 164 1.40 13.04 -5.78
CA GLY A 164 1.27 12.18 -6.97
C GLY A 164 2.61 11.61 -7.42
N ILE A 165 3.68 12.40 -7.39
CA ILE A 165 5.04 11.90 -7.64
C ILE A 165 5.42 10.87 -6.58
N ARG A 166 5.17 11.17 -5.30
CA ARG A 166 5.45 10.24 -4.19
C ARG A 166 4.74 8.91 -4.40
N LEU A 167 3.42 8.94 -4.62
CA LEU A 167 2.62 7.74 -4.86
C LEU A 167 3.10 7.00 -6.12
N GLY A 168 3.36 7.72 -7.22
CA GLY A 168 3.81 7.17 -8.48
C GLY A 168 5.15 6.44 -8.39
N LEU A 169 6.12 6.99 -7.66
CA LEU A 169 7.41 6.34 -7.41
C LEU A 169 7.27 5.05 -6.59
N LEU A 170 6.42 5.06 -5.56
CA LEU A 170 6.17 3.88 -4.73
C LEU A 170 5.43 2.79 -5.50
N LEU A 171 4.42 3.16 -6.29
CA LEU A 171 3.73 2.24 -7.20
C LEU A 171 4.67 1.71 -8.29
N ALA A 172 5.60 2.54 -8.80
CA ALA A 172 6.53 2.14 -9.83
C ALA A 172 7.43 0.98 -9.39
N LEU A 173 7.86 0.93 -8.13
CA LEU A 173 8.63 -0.20 -7.59
C LEU A 173 7.88 -1.51 -7.73
N ALA A 174 6.64 -1.56 -7.25
CA ALA A 174 5.81 -2.77 -7.33
C ALA A 174 5.40 -3.11 -8.78
N ALA A 175 5.08 -2.09 -9.59
CA ALA A 175 4.71 -2.24 -11.00
C ALA A 175 5.88 -2.74 -11.86
N LEU A 176 7.11 -2.29 -11.58
CA LEU A 176 8.33 -2.82 -12.22
C LEU A 176 8.50 -4.31 -11.94
N GLY A 177 8.29 -4.74 -10.70
CA GLY A 177 8.34 -6.16 -10.35
C GLY A 177 7.31 -6.99 -11.12
N LEU A 178 6.06 -6.51 -11.18
CA LEU A 178 4.99 -7.14 -11.95
C LEU A 178 5.33 -7.21 -13.44
N SER A 179 5.82 -6.10 -14.00
CA SER A 179 6.16 -6.01 -15.41
C SER A 179 7.33 -6.90 -15.80
N LEU A 180 8.31 -7.12 -14.92
CA LEU A 180 9.43 -8.01 -15.19
C LEU A 180 8.97 -9.48 -15.24
N VAL A 181 8.13 -9.88 -14.28
CA VAL A 181 7.54 -11.22 -14.25
C VAL A 181 6.68 -11.45 -15.50
N PHE A 182 5.78 -10.50 -15.81
CA PHE A 182 4.96 -10.58 -17.01
C PHE A 182 5.82 -10.62 -18.28
N GLY A 183 6.80 -9.73 -18.40
CA GLY A 183 7.64 -9.64 -19.60
C GLY A 183 8.44 -10.89 -19.91
N THR A 184 8.80 -11.69 -18.90
CA THR A 184 9.56 -12.94 -19.11
C THR A 184 8.72 -14.20 -19.18
N THR A 185 7.54 -14.21 -18.57
CA THR A 185 6.73 -15.43 -18.44
C THR A 185 5.33 -15.33 -19.06
N GLY A 186 4.88 -14.13 -19.42
CA GLY A 186 3.51 -13.85 -19.84
C GLY A 186 2.47 -13.99 -18.71
N LEU A 187 2.91 -14.24 -17.46
CA LEU A 187 2.02 -14.46 -16.33
C LEU A 187 1.67 -13.14 -15.64
N SER A 188 0.39 -12.79 -15.67
CA SER A 188 -0.19 -11.75 -14.81
C SER A 188 -0.39 -12.28 -13.39
N ASN A 189 0.57 -11.98 -12.50
CA ASN A 189 0.54 -12.44 -11.12
C ASN A 189 -0.39 -11.57 -10.25
N PHE A 190 -1.58 -12.07 -9.92
CA PHE A 190 -2.51 -11.37 -9.02
C PHE A 190 -2.04 -11.31 -7.56
N ALA A 191 -1.10 -12.16 -7.15
CA ALA A 191 -0.53 -12.12 -5.80
C ALA A 191 0.46 -10.97 -5.58
N GLN A 192 0.81 -10.21 -6.63
CA GLN A 192 1.77 -9.12 -6.52
C GLN A 192 1.35 -8.05 -5.51
N GLY A 193 0.05 -7.73 -5.43
CA GLY A 193 -0.47 -6.78 -4.45
C GLY A 193 -0.21 -7.26 -3.03
N GLU A 194 -0.51 -8.51 -2.72
CA GLU A 194 -0.26 -9.08 -1.39
C GLU A 194 1.22 -9.17 -1.04
N MET A 195 2.09 -9.28 -2.03
CA MET A 195 3.54 -9.18 -1.81
C MET A 195 3.96 -7.78 -1.35
N VAL A 196 3.22 -6.73 -1.73
CA VAL A 196 3.39 -5.37 -1.19
C VAL A 196 2.93 -5.33 0.27
N SER A 197 1.73 -5.85 0.59
CA SER A 197 1.25 -5.95 1.99
C SER A 197 2.27 -6.66 2.88
N LEU A 198 2.72 -7.85 2.43
CA LEU A 198 3.65 -8.68 3.18
C LEU A 198 4.98 -7.98 3.43
N GLY A 199 5.50 -7.21 2.47
CA GLY A 199 6.72 -6.40 2.67
C GLY A 199 6.58 -5.38 3.80
N GLY A 200 5.45 -4.66 3.83
CA GLY A 200 5.17 -3.69 4.89
C GLY A 200 4.99 -4.34 6.27
N VAL A 201 4.27 -5.47 6.32
CA VAL A 201 4.07 -6.23 7.56
C VAL A 201 5.38 -6.84 8.06
N LEU A 202 6.24 -7.36 7.18
CA LEU A 202 7.55 -7.88 7.55
C LEU A 202 8.45 -6.77 8.13
N ALA A 203 8.38 -5.54 7.61
CA ALA A 203 9.12 -4.42 8.17
C ALA A 203 8.67 -4.13 9.61
N TRP A 204 7.36 -4.08 9.86
CA TRP A 204 6.80 -3.97 11.20
C TRP A 204 7.24 -5.11 12.13
N PHE A 205 7.22 -6.35 11.62
CA PHE A 205 7.63 -7.53 12.38
C PHE A 205 9.13 -7.49 12.78
N PHE A 206 10.00 -6.98 11.91
CA PHE A 206 11.44 -6.90 12.17
C PHE A 206 11.86 -5.71 13.05
N MET A 207 11.04 -4.68 13.20
CA MET A 207 11.35 -3.51 14.04
C MET A 207 11.78 -3.87 15.47
N PRO A 208 11.00 -4.65 16.26
CA PRO A 208 11.40 -5.01 17.62
C PRO A 208 12.65 -5.90 17.65
N ILE A 209 12.88 -6.72 16.62
CA ILE A 209 14.04 -7.64 16.54
C ILE A 209 15.35 -6.87 16.38
N PHE A 210 15.34 -5.78 15.63
CA PHE A 210 16.53 -4.95 15.39
C PHE A 210 16.59 -3.72 16.32
N GLY A 211 15.89 -3.76 17.46
CA GLY A 211 15.93 -2.68 18.46
C GLY A 211 15.38 -1.35 17.92
N GLU A 212 14.27 -1.40 17.20
CA GLU A 212 13.59 -0.25 16.58
C GLU A 212 14.42 0.45 15.48
N ASN A 213 15.44 -0.23 14.93
CA ASN A 213 16.20 0.28 13.79
C ASN A 213 15.44 0.04 12.47
N LEU A 214 14.79 1.10 12.00
CA LEU A 214 14.00 1.11 10.77
C LEU A 214 14.76 0.61 9.52
N TRP A 215 16.02 1.00 9.39
CA TRP A 215 16.82 0.70 8.21
C TRP A 215 17.15 -0.79 8.12
N LEU A 216 17.53 -1.39 9.25
CA LEU A 216 17.82 -2.81 9.34
C LEU A 216 16.53 -3.64 9.16
N ALA A 217 15.43 -3.22 9.79
CA ALA A 217 14.14 -3.88 9.65
C ALA A 217 13.63 -3.84 8.19
N GLY A 218 13.72 -2.68 7.54
CA GLY A 218 13.36 -2.51 6.13
C GLY A 218 14.23 -3.35 5.19
N LEU A 219 15.56 -3.36 5.40
CA LEU A 219 16.47 -4.18 4.61
C LEU A 219 16.19 -5.67 4.79
N ALA A 220 15.98 -6.13 6.03
CA ALA A 220 15.62 -7.51 6.33
C ALA A 220 14.31 -7.91 5.64
N ALA A 221 13.29 -7.06 5.67
CA ALA A 221 12.03 -7.29 4.96
C ALA A 221 12.24 -7.45 3.45
N VAL A 222 13.05 -6.60 2.81
CA VAL A 222 13.36 -6.70 1.38
C VAL A 222 14.11 -7.99 1.04
N VAL A 223 15.08 -8.38 1.86
CA VAL A 223 15.85 -9.62 1.66
C VAL A 223 14.94 -10.84 1.80
N VAL A 224 14.08 -10.87 2.81
CA VAL A 224 13.10 -11.96 3.00
C VAL A 224 12.11 -12.00 1.84
N MET A 225 11.65 -10.85 1.34
CA MET A 225 10.76 -10.78 0.19
C MET A 225 11.43 -11.23 -1.11
N ALA A 226 12.71 -10.92 -1.31
CA ALA A 226 13.47 -11.46 -2.43
C ALA A 226 13.58 -12.99 -2.34
N GLY A 227 13.87 -13.51 -1.14
CA GLY A 227 13.84 -14.95 -0.85
C GLY A 227 12.46 -15.57 -1.10
N PHE A 228 11.39 -14.89 -0.71
CA PHE A 228 10.01 -15.31 -0.97
C PHE A 228 9.73 -15.41 -2.46
N GLY A 229 10.19 -14.47 -3.28
CA GLY A 229 10.10 -14.55 -4.74
C GLY A 229 10.84 -15.75 -5.33
N TRP A 230 12.05 -16.03 -4.82
CA TRP A 230 12.80 -17.22 -5.19
C TRP A 230 12.05 -18.51 -4.83
N VAL A 231 11.47 -18.58 -3.63
CA VAL A 231 10.67 -19.73 -3.16
C VAL A 231 9.41 -19.89 -3.98
N GLN A 232 8.73 -18.80 -4.33
CA GLN A 232 7.56 -18.84 -5.22
C GLN A 232 7.91 -19.42 -6.59
N ASP A 233 9.00 -18.97 -7.23
CA ASP A 233 9.41 -19.59 -8.50
C ASP A 233 9.80 -21.05 -8.31
N ALA A 234 10.69 -21.36 -7.36
CA ALA A 234 11.22 -22.70 -7.21
C ALA A 234 10.17 -23.73 -6.76
N GLY A 235 9.29 -23.33 -5.85
CA GLY A 235 8.30 -24.18 -5.19
C GLY A 235 6.94 -24.23 -5.88
N LEU A 236 6.50 -23.13 -6.48
CA LEU A 236 5.17 -23.04 -7.10
C LEU A 236 5.25 -22.94 -8.62
N TRP A 237 5.88 -21.89 -9.16
CA TRP A 237 5.75 -21.58 -10.60
C TRP A 237 6.55 -22.52 -11.49
N ARG A 238 7.79 -22.83 -11.14
CA ARG A 238 8.66 -23.70 -11.93
C ARG A 238 8.09 -25.14 -12.04
N PRO A 239 7.60 -25.79 -10.97
CA PRO A 239 6.93 -27.08 -11.10
C PRO A 239 5.70 -27.04 -12.01
N LEU A 240 4.90 -25.98 -11.93
CA LEU A 240 3.71 -25.82 -12.79
C LEU A 240 4.10 -25.62 -14.25
N ARG A 241 5.11 -24.79 -14.55
CA ARG A 241 5.66 -24.64 -15.91
C ARG A 241 6.19 -25.97 -16.45
N LYS A 242 6.88 -26.77 -15.62
CA LYS A 242 7.37 -28.10 -16.03
C LYS A 242 6.26 -29.11 -16.31
N LYS A 243 5.10 -28.94 -15.67
CA LYS A 243 3.89 -29.71 -15.97
C LYS A 243 3.12 -29.17 -17.19
N ARG A 244 3.63 -28.13 -17.85
CA ARG A 244 3.04 -27.51 -19.05
C ARG A 244 1.61 -27.02 -18.83
N LEU A 245 1.31 -26.50 -17.63
CA LEU A 245 0.04 -25.82 -17.40
C LEU A 245 -0.07 -24.60 -18.32
N SER A 246 -1.29 -24.30 -18.75
CA SER A 246 -1.55 -23.10 -19.56
C SER A 246 -1.34 -21.82 -18.74
N LEU A 247 -1.11 -20.70 -19.41
CA LEU A 247 -0.99 -19.39 -18.77
C LEU A 247 -2.24 -19.07 -17.95
N THR A 248 -3.43 -19.36 -18.48
CA THR A 248 -4.71 -19.15 -17.78
C THR A 248 -4.79 -19.96 -16.49
N GLN A 249 -4.33 -21.22 -16.48
CA GLN A 249 -4.30 -22.03 -15.27
C GLN A 249 -3.33 -21.46 -14.23
N MET A 250 -2.17 -20.96 -14.66
CA MET A 250 -1.22 -20.30 -13.76
C MET A 250 -1.78 -18.98 -13.20
N MET A 251 -2.57 -18.22 -13.99
CA MET A 251 -3.27 -17.04 -13.49
C MET A 251 -4.30 -17.40 -12.40
N ILE A 252 -5.08 -18.46 -12.58
CA ILE A 252 -6.02 -18.95 -11.55
C ILE A 252 -5.27 -19.32 -10.26
N VAL A 253 -4.11 -19.96 -10.37
CA VAL A 253 -3.25 -20.25 -9.21
C VAL A 253 -2.78 -18.97 -8.52
N SER A 254 -2.46 -17.91 -9.27
CA SER A 254 -2.04 -16.63 -8.67
C SER A 254 -3.17 -15.93 -7.91
N ILE A 255 -4.42 -16.08 -8.35
CA ILE A 255 -5.60 -15.58 -7.64
C ILE A 255 -5.83 -16.38 -6.36
N GLY A 256 -5.69 -17.71 -6.43
CA GLY A 256 -5.74 -18.56 -5.23
C GLY A 256 -4.64 -18.19 -4.23
N LEU A 257 -3.43 -17.91 -4.72
CA LEU A 257 -2.31 -17.47 -3.89
C LEU A 257 -2.54 -16.08 -3.29
N SER A 258 -3.13 -15.13 -4.04
CA SER A 258 -3.43 -13.80 -3.51
C SER A 258 -4.43 -13.89 -2.37
N ILE A 259 -5.53 -14.61 -2.55
CA ILE A 259 -6.55 -14.82 -1.51
C ILE A 259 -5.92 -15.52 -0.29
N ALA A 260 -5.11 -16.55 -0.51
CA ALA A 260 -4.44 -17.25 0.58
C ALA A 260 -3.49 -16.34 1.37
N LEU A 261 -2.66 -15.54 0.68
CA LEU A 261 -1.75 -14.60 1.34
C LEU A 261 -2.50 -13.52 2.10
N GLN A 262 -3.56 -12.97 1.52
CA GLN A 262 -4.39 -11.95 2.15
C GLN A 262 -4.99 -12.44 3.48
N TYR A 263 -5.57 -13.65 3.50
CA TYR A 263 -6.12 -14.22 4.73
C TYR A 263 -5.05 -14.70 5.71
N VAL A 264 -3.89 -15.16 5.24
CA VAL A 264 -2.74 -15.46 6.13
C VAL A 264 -2.27 -14.19 6.84
N LEU A 265 -2.18 -13.06 6.13
CA LEU A 265 -1.87 -11.77 6.74
C LEU A 265 -2.95 -11.37 7.75
N GLN A 266 -4.22 -11.50 7.42
CA GLN A 266 -5.32 -11.19 8.34
C GLN A 266 -5.28 -12.04 9.61
N LEU A 267 -4.93 -13.33 9.51
CA LEU A 267 -4.75 -14.21 10.67
C LEU A 267 -3.52 -13.82 11.50
N TRP A 268 -2.48 -13.27 10.86
CA TRP A 268 -1.23 -12.95 11.53
C TRP A 268 -1.27 -11.60 12.28
N ILE A 269 -1.76 -10.54 11.63
CA ILE A 269 -1.81 -9.18 12.23
C ILE A 269 -3.20 -8.80 12.75
N GLY A 270 -4.23 -9.60 12.47
CA GLY A 270 -5.63 -9.27 12.73
C GLY A 270 -6.25 -8.38 11.66
N ALA A 271 -7.44 -7.84 11.95
CA ALA A 271 -8.16 -6.95 11.03
C ALA A 271 -7.70 -5.48 11.10
N GLY A 272 -6.74 -5.16 11.98
CA GLY A 272 -6.24 -3.80 12.19
C GLY A 272 -5.12 -3.40 11.23
N THR A 273 -4.74 -2.12 11.29
CA THR A 273 -3.54 -1.61 10.63
C THR A 273 -2.36 -1.62 11.60
N VAL A 274 -1.22 -2.11 11.14
CA VAL A 274 0.03 -2.09 11.91
C VAL A 274 0.91 -0.93 11.47
N ARG A 275 1.58 -0.28 12.43
CA ARG A 275 2.46 0.86 12.17
C ARG A 275 3.91 0.42 12.31
N ILE A 276 4.67 0.54 11.22
CA ILE A 276 6.10 0.18 11.19
C ILE A 276 6.86 1.05 12.18
N ASP A 277 6.69 2.37 12.11
CA ASP A 277 7.30 3.32 13.02
C ASP A 277 6.21 3.97 13.90
N ARG A 278 6.42 3.95 15.22
CA ARG A 278 5.51 4.56 16.20
C ARG A 278 5.88 6.01 16.52
N SER A 279 7.03 6.48 16.06
CA SER A 279 7.46 7.85 16.24
C SER A 279 6.52 8.83 15.52
N THR A 280 6.44 10.07 16.03
CA THR A 280 5.64 11.11 15.40
C THR A 280 6.32 11.55 14.10
N PRO A 281 5.66 11.40 12.93
CA PRO A 281 6.25 11.80 11.66
C PRO A 281 6.57 13.29 11.67
N GLN A 282 7.83 13.64 11.46
CA GLN A 282 8.25 15.03 11.30
C GLN A 282 7.91 15.48 9.87
N THR A 283 7.26 16.64 9.76
CA THR A 283 6.97 17.28 8.47
C THR A 283 7.99 18.37 8.18
N VAL A 284 8.35 18.51 6.91
CA VAL A 284 9.21 19.59 6.43
C VAL A 284 8.49 20.28 5.29
N THR A 285 8.52 21.61 5.33
CA THR A 285 7.97 22.46 4.28
C THR A 285 9.12 22.91 3.37
N LEU A 286 9.13 22.45 2.12
CA LEU A 286 10.05 22.94 1.09
C LEU A 286 9.26 23.56 -0.04
N LEU A 287 9.57 24.81 -0.41
CA LEU A 287 8.97 25.51 -1.56
C LEU A 287 7.42 25.52 -1.52
N GLY A 288 6.82 25.64 -0.33
CA GLY A 288 5.36 25.63 -0.15
C GLY A 288 4.71 24.23 -0.14
N ILE A 289 5.51 23.17 -0.32
CA ILE A 289 5.07 21.76 -0.29
C ILE A 289 5.40 21.17 1.09
N THR A 290 4.40 20.63 1.78
CA THR A 290 4.57 20.00 3.10
C THR A 290 4.56 18.48 2.96
N LEU A 291 5.69 17.83 3.20
CA LEU A 291 5.80 16.36 3.19
C LEU A 291 6.51 15.87 4.45
N THR A 292 6.29 14.61 4.81
CA THR A 292 7.03 13.99 5.90
C THR A 292 8.48 13.72 5.49
N VAL A 293 9.42 13.76 6.44
CA VAL A 293 10.83 13.37 6.19
C VAL A 293 10.90 11.97 5.58
N GLN A 294 10.08 11.05 6.08
CA GLN A 294 9.93 9.69 5.56
C GLN A 294 9.50 9.66 4.09
N SER A 295 8.67 10.61 3.63
CA SER A 295 8.28 10.71 2.22
C SER A 295 9.45 11.04 1.31
N TYR A 296 10.28 12.02 1.67
CA TYR A 296 11.47 12.38 0.87
C TYR A 296 12.49 11.24 0.81
N ILE A 297 12.74 10.60 1.96
CA ILE A 297 13.62 9.44 2.06
C ILE A 297 13.09 8.30 1.18
N ALA A 298 11.80 7.98 1.28
CA ALA A 298 11.17 6.92 0.50
C ALA A 298 11.23 7.19 -1.01
N MET A 299 10.99 8.43 -1.43
CA MET A 299 11.13 8.84 -2.83
C MET A 299 12.58 8.69 -3.33
N ALA A 300 13.56 9.11 -2.53
CA ALA A 300 14.97 8.96 -2.88
C ALA A 300 15.37 7.49 -3.05
N ILE A 301 14.97 6.63 -2.10
CA ILE A 301 15.21 5.17 -2.19
C ILE A 301 14.53 4.57 -3.41
N ALA A 302 13.28 4.98 -3.68
CA ALA A 302 12.53 4.50 -4.84
C ALA A 302 13.24 4.87 -6.14
N ILE A 303 13.68 6.13 -6.31
CA ILE A 303 14.42 6.58 -7.49
C ILE A 303 15.71 5.77 -7.65
N VAL A 304 16.48 5.59 -6.58
CA VAL A 304 17.74 4.82 -6.62
C VAL A 304 17.47 3.36 -7.01
N ALA A 305 16.46 2.71 -6.43
CA ALA A 305 16.12 1.33 -6.74
C ALA A 305 15.60 1.16 -8.17
N ILE A 306 14.73 2.07 -8.64
CA ILE A 306 14.23 2.09 -10.03
C ILE A 306 15.39 2.28 -11.00
N ALA A 307 16.28 3.24 -10.74
CA ALA A 307 17.45 3.49 -11.57
C ALA A 307 18.40 2.29 -11.57
N ALA A 308 18.68 1.69 -10.41
CA ALA A 308 19.53 0.51 -10.29
C ALA A 308 19.00 -0.68 -11.11
N VAL A 309 17.69 -0.93 -11.04
CA VAL A 309 17.04 -1.98 -11.84
C VAL A 309 17.06 -1.63 -13.33
N GLY A 310 16.71 -0.40 -13.70
CA GLY A 310 16.72 0.05 -15.10
C GLY A 310 18.11 -0.06 -15.75
N LEU A 311 19.14 0.45 -15.08
CA LEU A 311 20.53 0.33 -15.51
C LEU A 311 20.99 -1.14 -15.53
N GLY A 312 20.58 -1.92 -14.53
CA GLY A 312 20.81 -3.36 -14.46
C GLY A 312 20.29 -4.08 -15.71
N LEU A 313 19.05 -3.78 -16.13
CA LEU A 313 18.43 -4.39 -17.30
C LEU A 313 19.07 -3.94 -18.62
N LEU A 314 19.50 -2.67 -18.71
CA LEU A 314 20.15 -2.09 -19.88
C LEU A 314 21.56 -2.67 -20.11
N PHE A 315 22.40 -2.67 -19.07
CA PHE A 315 23.85 -2.83 -19.21
C PHE A 315 24.37 -4.22 -18.81
N THR A 316 23.67 -4.97 -17.96
CA THR A 316 24.21 -6.25 -17.44
C THR A 316 23.93 -7.45 -18.34
N ARG A 317 24.71 -8.53 -18.12
CA ARG A 317 24.47 -9.85 -18.75
C ARG A 317 23.10 -10.42 -18.40
N PHE A 318 22.66 -10.22 -17.15
CA PHE A 318 21.33 -10.64 -16.71
C PHE A 318 20.24 -9.93 -17.51
N GLY A 319 20.33 -8.61 -17.69
CA GLY A 319 19.38 -7.84 -18.50
C GLY A 319 19.31 -8.24 -19.98
N ARG A 320 20.44 -8.64 -20.58
CA ARG A 320 20.46 -9.22 -21.94
C ARG A 320 19.78 -10.59 -21.99
N ALA A 321 20.04 -11.45 -21.00
CA ALA A 321 19.41 -12.76 -20.90
C ALA A 321 17.89 -12.63 -20.67
N THR A 322 17.43 -11.69 -19.84
CA THR A 322 16.01 -11.39 -19.64
C THR A 322 15.31 -11.01 -20.94
N ARG A 323 15.92 -10.16 -21.76
CA ARG A 323 15.39 -9.77 -23.08
C ARG A 323 15.36 -10.93 -24.08
N ALA A 324 16.43 -11.74 -24.12
CA ALA A 324 16.46 -12.93 -24.97
C ALA A 324 15.35 -13.95 -24.58
N VAL A 325 15.12 -14.13 -23.28
CA VAL A 325 14.07 -15.01 -22.76
C VAL A 325 12.67 -14.45 -23.06
N SER A 326 12.45 -13.14 -22.96
CA SER A 326 11.16 -12.52 -23.31
C SER A 326 10.85 -12.61 -24.81
N ASP A 327 11.86 -12.52 -25.67
CA ASP A 327 11.66 -12.57 -27.12
C ASP A 327 11.36 -14.01 -27.59
N ASN A 328 12.17 -14.99 -27.19
CA ASN A 328 11.91 -16.40 -27.49
C ASN A 328 12.64 -17.34 -26.51
N PRO A 329 11.93 -17.93 -25.54
CA PRO A 329 12.51 -18.85 -24.56
C PRO A 329 13.20 -20.07 -25.18
N ALA A 330 12.68 -20.60 -26.30
CA ALA A 330 13.24 -21.78 -26.95
C ALA A 330 14.60 -21.47 -27.60
N LEU A 331 14.69 -20.36 -28.36
CA LEU A 331 15.95 -19.90 -28.96
C LEU A 331 16.96 -19.46 -27.91
N ALA A 332 16.51 -18.84 -26.82
CA ALA A 332 17.35 -18.51 -25.67
C ALA A 332 17.98 -19.78 -25.06
N SER A 333 17.18 -20.84 -24.88
CA SER A 333 17.70 -22.12 -24.36
C SER A 333 18.69 -22.80 -25.31
N ALA A 334 18.45 -22.73 -26.63
CA ALA A 334 19.34 -23.29 -27.64
C ALA A 334 20.69 -22.55 -27.74
N SER A 335 20.71 -21.26 -27.40
CA SER A 335 21.93 -20.44 -27.31
C SER A 335 22.67 -20.57 -25.96
N GLY A 336 22.26 -21.52 -25.11
CA GLY A 336 22.93 -21.82 -23.83
C GLY A 336 22.48 -20.98 -22.64
N ILE A 337 21.40 -20.19 -22.78
CA ILE A 337 20.83 -19.42 -21.66
C ILE A 337 19.96 -20.34 -20.80
N ASP A 338 20.26 -20.41 -19.50
CA ASP A 338 19.44 -21.11 -18.50
C ASP A 338 18.17 -20.30 -18.20
N VAL A 339 17.11 -20.53 -18.99
CA VAL A 339 15.81 -19.85 -18.91
C VAL A 339 15.22 -19.91 -17.49
N ASP A 340 15.29 -21.07 -16.84
CA ASP A 340 14.78 -21.28 -15.49
C ASP A 340 15.50 -20.37 -14.47
N ARG A 341 16.80 -20.13 -14.66
CA ARG A 341 17.59 -19.26 -13.78
C ARG A 341 17.28 -17.79 -14.00
N VAL A 342 17.08 -17.38 -15.25
CA VAL A 342 16.67 -16.01 -15.59
C VAL A 342 15.30 -15.71 -14.98
N ILE A 343 14.32 -16.59 -15.19
CA ILE A 343 12.98 -16.44 -14.62
C ILE A 343 13.05 -16.37 -13.09
N ARG A 344 13.83 -17.25 -12.43
CA ARG A 344 13.99 -17.19 -10.97
C ARG A 344 14.60 -15.88 -10.48
N GLY A 345 15.61 -15.37 -11.18
CA GLY A 345 16.19 -14.06 -10.88
C GLY A 345 15.16 -12.94 -10.99
N VAL A 346 14.31 -12.99 -12.02
CA VAL A 346 13.21 -12.03 -12.20
C VAL A 346 12.19 -12.11 -11.07
N TRP A 347 11.77 -13.30 -10.66
CA TRP A 347 10.86 -13.47 -9.52
C TRP A 347 11.48 -12.96 -8.21
N THR A 348 12.76 -13.21 -7.99
CA THR A 348 13.51 -12.75 -6.81
C THR A 348 13.55 -11.22 -6.76
N ILE A 349 13.92 -10.57 -7.86
CA ILE A 349 13.98 -9.10 -7.97
C ILE A 349 12.57 -8.50 -7.86
N GLY A 350 11.60 -9.07 -8.58
CA GLY A 350 10.23 -8.57 -8.60
C GLY A 350 9.55 -8.64 -7.23
N ALA A 351 9.81 -9.69 -6.46
CA ALA A 351 9.34 -9.81 -5.09
C ALA A 351 10.04 -8.87 -4.13
N GLY A 352 11.37 -8.71 -4.26
CA GLY A 352 12.13 -7.74 -3.47
C GLY A 352 11.65 -6.30 -3.71
N LEU A 353 11.34 -5.94 -4.96
CA LEU A 353 10.80 -4.62 -5.30
C LEU A 353 9.37 -4.41 -4.79
N ALA A 354 8.51 -5.43 -4.84
CA ALA A 354 7.19 -5.38 -4.21
C ALA A 354 7.30 -5.21 -2.70
N GLY A 355 8.22 -5.96 -2.07
CA GLY A 355 8.52 -5.85 -0.65
C GLY A 355 9.00 -4.45 -0.26
N LEU A 356 9.94 -3.90 -1.02
CA LEU A 356 10.45 -2.53 -0.83
C LEU A 356 9.33 -1.49 -0.98
N SER A 357 8.49 -1.62 -2.03
CA SER A 357 7.31 -0.77 -2.20
C SER A 357 6.41 -0.80 -0.96
N GLY A 358 6.17 -1.99 -0.41
CA GLY A 358 5.37 -2.20 0.81
C GLY A 358 5.95 -1.56 2.06
N VAL A 359 7.26 -1.74 2.29
CA VAL A 359 8.00 -1.10 3.38
C VAL A 359 7.84 0.42 3.30
N LEU A 360 8.11 0.98 2.12
CA LEU A 360 8.07 2.42 1.91
C LEU A 360 6.65 2.99 2.00
N LEU A 361 5.65 2.31 1.42
CA LEU A 361 4.24 2.69 1.54
C LEU A 361 3.78 2.65 3.00
N GLY A 362 4.16 1.63 3.76
CA GLY A 362 3.82 1.51 5.17
C GLY A 362 4.38 2.64 6.02
N LEU A 363 5.58 3.12 5.69
CA LEU A 363 6.18 4.29 6.35
C LEU A 363 5.47 5.58 5.96
N VAL A 364 5.21 5.75 4.67
CA VAL A 364 4.65 6.97 4.10
C VAL A 364 3.18 7.17 4.45
N LEU A 365 2.41 6.08 4.49
CA LEU A 365 1.00 6.05 4.89
C LEU A 365 0.82 5.82 6.40
N ASN A 366 1.92 5.56 7.11
CA ASN A 366 1.95 5.37 8.56
C ASN A 366 0.99 4.26 9.03
N GLY A 367 0.97 3.15 8.29
CA GLY A 367 0.05 2.05 8.51
C GLY A 367 0.04 1.07 7.33
N VAL A 368 0.04 -0.22 7.63
CA VAL A 368 -0.17 -1.31 6.68
C VAL A 368 -1.27 -2.22 7.23
N GLY A 369 -2.35 -2.38 6.48
CA GLY A 369 -3.43 -3.32 6.77
C GLY A 369 -3.21 -4.65 6.06
N TRP A 370 -4.06 -5.62 6.36
CA TRP A 370 -4.03 -6.95 5.72
C TRP A 370 -4.50 -6.90 4.25
N GLU A 371 -5.34 -5.92 3.89
CA GLU A 371 -5.90 -5.75 2.55
C GLU A 371 -5.25 -4.61 1.73
N THR A 372 -4.22 -3.96 2.26
CA THR A 372 -3.57 -2.81 1.59
C THR A 372 -3.10 -3.15 0.16
N GLY A 373 -2.49 -4.32 -0.02
CA GLY A 373 -2.05 -4.84 -1.30
C GLY A 373 -3.20 -5.10 -2.28
N GLY A 374 -4.30 -5.68 -1.81
CA GLY A 374 -5.51 -5.91 -2.61
C GLY A 374 -6.10 -4.61 -3.17
N GLN A 375 -6.12 -3.54 -2.37
CA GLN A 375 -6.56 -2.21 -2.82
C GLN A 375 -5.61 -1.61 -3.87
N LEU A 376 -4.31 -1.84 -3.74
CA LEU A 376 -3.30 -1.34 -4.68
C LEU A 376 -3.17 -2.20 -5.95
N LEU A 377 -3.60 -3.46 -5.90
CA LEU A 377 -3.42 -4.42 -7.00
C LEU A 377 -3.99 -3.90 -8.32
N LEU A 378 -5.19 -3.32 -8.26
CA LEU A 378 -5.82 -2.72 -9.44
C LEU A 378 -5.03 -1.53 -9.98
N LEU A 379 -4.48 -0.68 -9.12
CA LEU A 379 -3.62 0.45 -9.52
C LEU A 379 -2.31 -0.05 -10.15
N LEU A 380 -1.74 -1.15 -9.63
CA LEU A 380 -0.55 -1.77 -10.19
C LEU A 380 -0.82 -2.33 -11.59
N PHE A 381 -1.94 -3.05 -11.78
CA PHE A 381 -2.33 -3.49 -13.11
C PHE A 381 -2.59 -2.31 -14.03
N ALA A 382 -3.26 -1.26 -13.56
CA ALA A 382 -3.49 -0.06 -14.34
C ALA A 382 -2.19 0.61 -14.78
N ALA A 383 -1.23 0.74 -13.88
CA ALA A 383 0.09 1.29 -14.18
C ALA A 383 0.83 0.45 -15.22
N VAL A 384 0.83 -0.88 -15.10
CA VAL A 384 1.56 -1.76 -16.03
C VAL A 384 0.87 -1.84 -17.39
N THR A 385 -0.47 -1.92 -17.44
CA THR A 385 -1.21 -1.93 -18.71
C THR A 385 -1.11 -0.59 -19.43
N LEU A 386 -1.20 0.52 -18.71
CA LEU A 386 -0.95 1.85 -19.24
C LEU A 386 0.47 1.99 -19.77
N GLY A 387 1.44 1.50 -19.01
CA GLY A 387 2.84 1.50 -19.38
C GLY A 387 3.17 0.68 -20.61
N GLY A 388 2.43 -0.41 -20.84
CA GLY A 388 2.76 -1.45 -21.80
C GLY A 388 3.33 -2.66 -21.06
N LEU A 389 2.54 -3.74 -21.05
CA LEU A 389 2.86 -4.98 -20.36
C LEU A 389 4.23 -5.53 -20.80
N GLY A 390 5.06 -5.91 -19.82
CA GLY A 390 6.36 -6.52 -20.09
C GLY A 390 7.51 -5.54 -20.31
N THR A 391 7.27 -4.23 -20.24
CA THR A 391 8.32 -3.21 -20.37
C THR A 391 8.59 -2.48 -19.05
N ALA A 392 9.82 -2.58 -18.53
CA ALA A 392 10.19 -1.94 -17.26
C ALA A 392 10.01 -0.41 -17.29
N PHE A 393 10.51 0.25 -18.35
CA PHE A 393 10.35 1.70 -18.51
C PHE A 393 8.88 2.12 -18.69
N GLY A 394 8.08 1.29 -19.38
CA GLY A 394 6.65 1.50 -19.48
C GLY A 394 5.97 1.44 -18.13
N ALA A 395 6.26 0.41 -17.32
CA ALA A 395 5.70 0.28 -15.97
C ALA A 395 6.03 1.47 -15.06
N PHE A 396 7.25 2.03 -15.14
CA PHE A 396 7.60 3.26 -14.43
C PHE A 396 6.77 4.45 -14.90
N ALA A 397 6.71 4.71 -16.21
CA ALA A 397 5.97 5.84 -16.76
C ALA A 397 4.46 5.71 -16.48
N GLY A 398 3.90 4.51 -16.60
CA GLY A 398 2.51 4.22 -16.28
C GLY A 398 2.20 4.44 -14.80
N ALA A 399 3.07 3.98 -13.89
CA ALA A 399 2.90 4.22 -12.46
C ALA A 399 3.00 5.71 -12.09
N MET A 400 3.90 6.46 -12.73
CA MET A 400 3.99 7.92 -12.55
C MET A 400 2.71 8.63 -12.99
N ILE A 401 2.16 8.26 -14.15
CA ILE A 401 0.91 8.84 -14.65
C ILE A 401 -0.25 8.49 -13.72
N ILE A 402 -0.38 7.22 -13.32
CA ILE A 402 -1.44 6.79 -12.40
C ILE A 402 -1.32 7.51 -11.05
N GLY A 403 -0.12 7.59 -10.47
CA GLY A 403 0.10 8.29 -9.20
C GLY A 403 -0.27 9.77 -9.28
N LEU A 404 0.16 10.46 -10.34
CA LEU A 404 -0.19 11.87 -10.58
C LEU A 404 -1.70 12.07 -10.73
N ILE A 405 -2.37 11.25 -11.53
CA ILE A 405 -3.79 11.47 -11.76
C ILE A 405 -4.61 11.17 -10.50
N VAL A 406 -4.29 10.10 -9.78
CA VAL A 406 -4.96 9.73 -8.52
C VAL A 406 -4.89 10.87 -7.52
N GLU A 407 -3.73 11.49 -7.34
CA GLU A 407 -3.57 12.57 -6.37
C GLU A 407 -4.09 13.92 -6.89
N LEU A 408 -4.00 14.22 -8.18
CA LEU A 408 -4.54 15.47 -8.75
C LEU A 408 -6.07 15.48 -8.81
N THR A 409 -6.69 14.31 -8.96
CA THR A 409 -8.15 14.19 -8.96
C THR A 409 -8.75 14.57 -7.60
N ASN A 410 -8.00 14.40 -6.50
CA ASN A 410 -8.41 14.81 -5.15
C ASN A 410 -8.60 16.34 -4.99
N ILE A 411 -8.26 17.14 -6.01
CA ILE A 411 -8.61 18.56 -6.06
C ILE A 411 -10.12 18.74 -6.28
N TRP A 412 -10.72 17.89 -7.12
CA TRP A 412 -12.09 18.03 -7.62
C TRP A 412 -13.05 16.98 -7.05
N LEU A 413 -12.56 15.78 -6.73
CA LEU A 413 -13.35 14.70 -6.14
C LEU A 413 -12.91 14.42 -4.69
N PRO A 414 -13.83 13.93 -3.84
CA PRO A 414 -13.47 13.42 -2.51
C PRO A 414 -12.43 12.30 -2.59
N GLY A 415 -11.49 12.29 -1.63
CA GLY A 415 -10.40 11.31 -1.57
C GLY A 415 -10.86 9.85 -1.47
N ASP A 416 -12.08 9.60 -1.01
CA ASP A 416 -12.65 8.25 -0.93
C ASP A 416 -12.88 7.63 -2.33
N LEU A 417 -13.07 8.48 -3.35
CA LEU A 417 -13.26 8.06 -4.74
C LEU A 417 -11.95 7.86 -5.49
N LYS A 418 -10.78 8.06 -4.86
CA LYS A 418 -9.46 7.99 -5.51
C LYS A 418 -9.24 6.68 -6.30
N TYR A 419 -9.68 5.55 -5.74
CA TYR A 419 -9.55 4.23 -6.39
C TYR A 419 -10.55 4.05 -7.53
N ALA A 420 -11.76 4.62 -7.40
CA ALA A 420 -12.77 4.60 -8.44
C ALA A 420 -12.34 5.43 -9.66
N THR A 421 -11.71 6.58 -9.45
CA THR A 421 -11.18 7.39 -10.55
C THR A 421 -10.04 6.68 -11.28
N ALA A 422 -9.13 6.02 -10.54
CA ALA A 422 -8.08 5.21 -11.13
C ALA A 422 -8.65 4.11 -12.05
N LEU A 423 -9.73 3.44 -11.62
CA LEU A 423 -10.43 2.44 -12.43
C LEU A 423 -11.08 3.05 -13.67
N ALA A 424 -11.79 4.17 -13.53
CA ALA A 424 -12.45 4.83 -14.66
C ALA A 424 -11.43 5.26 -15.72
N LEU A 425 -10.28 5.78 -15.29
CA LEU A 425 -9.18 6.15 -16.17
C LEU A 425 -8.54 4.95 -16.85
N LEU A 426 -8.35 3.85 -16.11
CA LEU A 426 -7.89 2.59 -16.70
C LEU A 426 -8.83 2.17 -17.85
N ILE A 427 -10.14 2.18 -17.62
CA ILE A 427 -11.14 1.83 -18.63
C ILE A 427 -11.04 2.76 -19.83
N LEU A 428 -11.01 4.07 -19.61
CA LEU A 428 -10.89 5.08 -20.67
C LEU A 428 -9.62 4.88 -21.50
N ILE A 429 -8.49 4.61 -20.85
CA ILE A 429 -7.22 4.44 -21.56
C ILE A 429 -7.20 3.13 -22.33
N LEU A 430 -7.73 2.03 -21.77
CA LEU A 430 -7.85 0.77 -22.50
C LEU A 430 -8.79 0.89 -23.72
N LEU A 431 -9.82 1.74 -23.64
CA LEU A 431 -10.71 2.03 -24.76
C LEU A 431 -9.96 2.77 -25.89
N VAL A 432 -9.09 3.71 -25.54
CA VAL A 432 -8.38 4.57 -26.51
C VAL A 432 -7.08 3.92 -27.03
N ARG A 433 -6.34 3.23 -26.16
CA ARG A 433 -5.06 2.57 -26.46
C ARG A 433 -4.87 1.31 -25.60
N PRO A 434 -5.41 0.15 -26.01
CA PRO A 434 -5.30 -1.10 -25.25
C PRO A 434 -3.87 -1.66 -25.15
N GLN A 435 -2.92 -1.18 -25.97
CA GLN A 435 -1.52 -1.62 -25.93
C GLN A 435 -0.65 -0.79 -24.97
N GLY A 436 -1.20 0.20 -24.29
CA GLY A 436 -0.44 1.12 -23.45
C GLY A 436 0.41 2.14 -24.25
N ILE A 437 1.20 2.93 -23.54
CA ILE A 437 2.00 4.04 -24.10
C ILE A 437 3.27 3.51 -24.78
N PHE A 438 3.89 2.47 -24.22
CA PHE A 438 5.14 1.88 -24.72
C PHE A 438 4.99 0.45 -25.25
N GLY A 439 3.76 -0.02 -25.51
CA GLY A 439 3.52 -1.35 -26.07
C GLY A 439 4.14 -1.52 -27.45
N ARG A 440 4.85 -2.63 -27.66
CA ARG A 440 5.29 -3.04 -28.99
C ARG A 440 4.09 -3.59 -29.75
N ARG A 441 3.84 -3.08 -30.95
CA ARG A 441 2.87 -3.69 -31.88
C ARG A 441 3.38 -5.07 -32.24
N GLU A 442 2.74 -6.12 -31.73
CA GLU A 442 2.86 -7.44 -32.35
C GLU A 442 2.30 -7.32 -33.78
N ARG A 443 3.19 -7.43 -34.76
CA ARG A 443 2.76 -7.74 -36.12
C ARG A 443 2.28 -9.18 -36.07
N VAL A 444 0.97 -9.35 -35.92
CA VAL A 444 0.31 -10.62 -36.24
C VAL A 444 0.54 -10.82 -37.74
N GLY A 445 1.45 -11.73 -38.06
CA GLY A 445 1.88 -12.08 -39.41
C GLY A 445 1.94 -13.58 -39.52
#